data_AF-A0A1Q6W9I1-F1
#
_entry.id   AF-A0A1Q6W9I1-F1
#
_cell.length_a   1.000
_cell.length_b   1.000
_cell.length_c   1.000
_cell.angle_alpha   90.00
_cell.angle_beta   90.00
_cell.angle_gamma   90.00
#
_symmetry.space_group_name_H-M   'P 1'
#
loop_
_entity.id
_entity.type
_entity.pdbx_description
1 polymer ?
#
loop_
_entity_poly.entity_id
_entity_poly.type
_entity_poly.pdbx_seq_one_letter_code
_entity_poly.pdbx_strand_id
1 'polypeptide(L)'
;MSGDAFHLTPHDVRKQEFRRSLRGYEPLGVEDFRVRVADELERILREKSVLEERLAALGEQLSVYRERERAMNEALVAAQQLREETRAAAQREAQVIVREAEAEGRRVVEEARAAQGEVQRQSADVERQFQAYVAGFRALLERQLAELRALDGQRGG
;
A
#
# COMPACT_ATOMS: atom_id res chain seq x y z
N MET A 1 15.96 -50.82 -20.00
CA MET A 1 15.93 -52.27 -19.68
C MET A 1 14.67 -52.52 -18.87
N SER A 2 13.52 -52.62 -19.52
CA SER A 2 12.29 -53.10 -18.88
C SER A 2 12.22 -54.58 -19.21
N GLY A 3 12.40 -55.42 -18.20
CA GLY A 3 12.10 -56.84 -18.33
C GLY A 3 10.66 -56.97 -18.81
N ASP A 4 10.45 -57.86 -19.78
CA ASP A 4 9.14 -58.21 -20.31
C ASP A 4 8.25 -58.60 -19.12
N ALA A 5 7.49 -57.63 -18.61
CA ALA A 5 6.69 -57.84 -17.42
C ALA A 5 5.60 -58.80 -17.84
N PHE A 6 5.57 -59.99 -17.22
CA PHE A 6 4.55 -60.98 -17.48
C PHE A 6 3.18 -60.35 -17.18
N HIS A 7 2.50 -59.93 -18.25
CA HIS A 7 1.19 -59.29 -18.19
C HIS A 7 0.14 -60.37 -18.38
N LEU A 8 -0.50 -60.74 -17.28
CA LEU A 8 -1.60 -61.69 -17.27
C LEU A 8 -2.89 -60.92 -17.00
N THR A 9 -3.87 -61.01 -17.89
CA THR A 9 -5.21 -60.46 -17.64
C THR A 9 -6.08 -61.51 -16.95
N PRO A 10 -7.17 -61.10 -16.25
CA PRO A 10 -8.16 -62.05 -15.74
C PRO A 10 -8.66 -63.02 -16.80
N HIS A 11 -8.84 -62.51 -18.02
CA HIS A 11 -9.28 -63.32 -19.16
C HIS A 11 -8.21 -64.34 -19.60
N ASP A 12 -6.92 -63.97 -19.57
CA ASP A 12 -5.83 -64.90 -19.87
C ASP A 12 -5.73 -66.00 -18.82
N VAL A 13 -5.92 -65.67 -17.54
CA VAL A 13 -6.03 -66.66 -16.45
C VAL A 13 -7.17 -67.65 -16.75
N ARG A 14 -8.38 -67.16 -17.08
CA ARG A 14 -9.54 -68.03 -17.37
C ARG A 14 -9.32 -68.94 -18.57
N LYS A 15 -8.56 -68.51 -19.58
CA LYS A 15 -8.29 -69.29 -20.80
C LYS A 15 -7.07 -70.20 -20.71
N GLN A 16 -6.26 -70.11 -19.65
CA GLN A 16 -5.03 -70.87 -19.52
C GLN A 16 -5.29 -72.37 -19.38
N GLU A 17 -4.87 -73.15 -20.38
CA GLU A 17 -4.96 -74.61 -20.33
C GLU A 17 -3.69 -75.24 -19.74
N PHE A 18 -3.86 -76.34 -18.99
CA PHE A 18 -2.75 -77.09 -18.39
C PHE A 18 -2.69 -78.50 -18.98
N ARG A 19 -1.48 -78.95 -19.32
CA ARG A 19 -1.24 -80.33 -19.81
C ARG A 19 -1.40 -81.33 -18.67
N ARG A 20 -2.02 -82.48 -18.94
CA ARG A 20 -2.18 -83.58 -17.98
C ARG A 20 -0.89 -84.39 -17.87
N SER A 21 -0.54 -84.84 -16.67
CA SER A 21 0.60 -85.74 -16.42
C SER A 21 0.26 -86.79 -15.35
N LEU A 22 0.94 -87.95 -15.37
CA LEU A 22 0.62 -89.12 -14.54
C LEU A 22 0.73 -88.89 -13.02
N ARG A 23 1.33 -87.77 -12.58
CA ARG A 23 1.48 -87.35 -11.17
C ARG A 23 1.15 -85.85 -10.98
N GLY A 24 0.24 -85.31 -11.81
CA GLY A 24 -0.16 -83.90 -11.75
C GLY A 24 -1.19 -83.57 -10.67
N TYR A 25 -1.45 -82.28 -10.46
CA TYR A 25 -2.53 -81.80 -9.59
C TYR A 25 -3.92 -82.22 -10.13
N GLU A 26 -4.90 -82.28 -9.23
CA GLU A 26 -6.28 -82.61 -9.59
C GLU A 26 -6.87 -81.53 -10.53
N PRO A 27 -7.36 -81.92 -11.73
CA PRO A 27 -7.85 -80.97 -12.72
C PRO A 27 -8.97 -80.04 -12.22
N LEU A 28 -9.91 -80.54 -11.41
CA LEU A 28 -11.02 -79.74 -10.87
C LEU A 28 -10.54 -78.70 -9.86
N GLY A 29 -9.59 -79.06 -8.99
CA GLY A 29 -8.99 -78.13 -8.03
C GLY A 29 -8.17 -77.04 -8.72
N VAL A 30 -7.44 -77.38 -9.78
CA VAL A 30 -6.70 -76.40 -10.61
C VAL A 30 -7.67 -75.44 -11.32
N GLU A 31 -8.79 -75.94 -11.83
CA GLU A 31 -9.82 -75.15 -12.49
C GLU A 31 -10.49 -74.15 -11.54
N ASP A 32 -10.94 -74.61 -10.36
CA ASP A 32 -11.53 -73.75 -9.32
C ASP A 32 -10.54 -72.67 -8.86
N PHE A 33 -9.27 -73.04 -8.63
CA PHE A 33 -8.23 -72.07 -8.30
C PHE A 33 -8.02 -71.04 -9.41
N ARG A 34 -7.98 -71.47 -10.68
CA ARG A 34 -7.83 -70.59 -11.85
C ARG A 34 -8.95 -69.55 -11.92
N VAL A 35 -10.19 -69.97 -11.72
CA VAL A 35 -11.35 -69.05 -11.70
C VAL A 35 -11.23 -68.04 -10.56
N ARG A 36 -10.90 -68.50 -9.34
CA ARG A 36 -10.72 -67.60 -8.18
C ARG A 36 -9.60 -66.59 -8.37
N VAL A 37 -8.47 -67.01 -8.95
CA VAL A 37 -7.35 -66.10 -9.27
C VAL A 37 -7.77 -65.07 -10.32
N ALA A 38 -8.54 -65.48 -11.33
CA ALA A 38 -9.06 -64.55 -12.33
C ALA A 38 -10.02 -63.51 -11.72
N ASP A 39 -10.95 -63.96 -10.87
CA ASP A 39 -11.90 -63.07 -10.19
C ASP A 39 -11.18 -62.07 -9.27
N GLU A 40 -10.19 -62.53 -8.52
CA GLU A 40 -9.40 -61.68 -7.62
C GLU A 40 -8.52 -60.68 -8.39
N LEU A 41 -7.93 -61.11 -9.51
CA LEU A 41 -7.18 -60.21 -10.39
C LEU A 41 -8.09 -59.14 -11.01
N GLU A 42 -9.31 -59.51 -11.38
CA GLU A 42 -10.31 -58.56 -11.89
C GLU A 42 -10.73 -57.55 -10.81
N ARG A 43 -10.92 -58.00 -9.57
CA ARG A 43 -11.18 -57.13 -8.42
C ARG A 43 -10.05 -56.12 -8.21
N ILE A 44 -8.80 -56.58 -8.18
CA ILE A 44 -7.62 -55.74 -7.99
C ILE A 44 -7.47 -54.72 -9.13
N LEU A 45 -7.69 -55.12 -10.39
CA LEU A 45 -7.59 -54.20 -11.52
C LEU A 45 -8.67 -53.10 -11.47
N ARG A 46 -9.89 -53.43 -11.06
CA ARG A 46 -10.95 -52.45 -10.84
C ARG A 46 -10.60 -51.47 -9.72
N GLU A 47 -10.12 -51.98 -8.58
CA GLU A 47 -9.69 -51.13 -7.46
C GLU A 47 -8.53 -50.22 -7.85
N LYS A 48 -7.55 -50.75 -8.60
CA LYS A 48 -6.44 -49.98 -9.14
C LYS A 48 -6.94 -48.83 -10.02
N SER A 49 -7.84 -49.10 -10.96
CA SER A 49 -8.42 -48.07 -11.84
C SER A 49 -9.08 -46.95 -11.04
N VAL A 50 -9.90 -47.31 -10.03
CA VAL A 50 -10.57 -46.33 -9.16
C VAL A 50 -9.56 -45.51 -8.35
N LEU A 51 -8.49 -46.12 -7.85
CA LEU A 51 -7.43 -45.42 -7.13
C LEU A 51 -6.62 -44.48 -8.05
N GLU A 52 -6.33 -44.90 -9.27
CA GLU A 52 -5.63 -44.09 -10.27
C GLU A 52 -6.46 -42.85 -10.66
N GLU A 53 -7.77 -43.01 -10.88
CA GLU A 53 -8.68 -41.88 -11.12
C GLU A 53 -8.73 -40.91 -9.94
N ARG A 54 -8.83 -41.42 -8.70
CA ARG A 54 -8.80 -40.58 -7.49
C ARG A 54 -7.48 -39.83 -7.34
N LEU A 55 -6.36 -40.50 -7.63
CA LEU A 55 -5.04 -39.89 -7.56
C LEU A 55 -4.90 -38.76 -8.58
N ALA A 56 -5.38 -38.97 -9.80
CA ALA A 56 -5.40 -37.94 -10.83
C ALA A 56 -6.24 -36.72 -10.39
N ALA A 57 -7.45 -36.95 -9.88
CA ALA A 57 -8.33 -35.89 -9.39
C ALA A 57 -7.73 -35.10 -8.22
N LEU A 58 -7.12 -35.79 -7.25
CA LEU A 58 -6.41 -35.14 -6.13
C LEU A 58 -5.17 -34.37 -6.60
N GLY A 59 -4.46 -34.88 -7.61
CA GLY A 59 -3.33 -34.19 -8.23
C GLY A 59 -3.73 -32.87 -8.88
N GLU A 60 -4.85 -32.86 -9.61
CA GLU A 60 -5.42 -31.65 -10.20
C GLU A 60 -5.83 -30.63 -9.14
N GLN A 61 -6.56 -31.07 -8.10
CA GLN A 61 -6.95 -30.20 -6.98
C GLN A 61 -5.74 -29.58 -6.29
N LEU A 62 -4.69 -30.37 -6.04
CA LEU A 62 -3.45 -29.88 -5.44
C LEU A 62 -2.75 -28.84 -6.32
N SER A 63 -2.77 -29.01 -7.64
CA SER A 63 -2.24 -28.02 -8.58
C SER A 63 -2.99 -26.69 -8.45
N VAL A 64 -4.32 -26.73 -8.44
CA VAL A 64 -5.17 -25.54 -8.27
C VAL A 64 -4.89 -24.85 -6.93
N TYR A 65 -4.75 -25.61 -5.84
CA TYR A 65 -4.41 -25.04 -4.53
C TYR A 65 -3.04 -24.35 -4.53
N ARG A 66 -2.02 -24.95 -5.15
CA ARG A 66 -0.69 -24.37 -5.27
C ARG A 66 -0.69 -23.09 -6.11
N GLU A 67 -1.46 -23.03 -7.18
CA GLU A 67 -1.62 -21.82 -7.99
C GLU A 67 -2.29 -20.70 -7.21
N ARG A 68 -3.36 -21.02 -6.46
CA ARG A 68 -4.03 -20.06 -5.57
C ARG A 68 -3.11 -19.53 -4.48
N GLU A 69 -2.32 -20.41 -3.86
CA GLU A 69 -1.33 -20.02 -2.84
C GLU A 69 -0.27 -19.07 -3.42
N ARG A 70 0.23 -19.35 -4.63
CA ARG A 70 1.16 -18.45 -5.34
C ARG A 70 0.53 -17.08 -5.59
N ALA A 71 -0.67 -17.04 -6.16
CA ALA A 71 -1.37 -15.78 -6.43
C ALA A 71 -1.63 -14.98 -5.14
N MET A 72 -1.97 -15.66 -4.04
CA MET A 72 -2.16 -15.02 -2.74
C MET A 72 -0.85 -14.44 -2.18
N ASN A 73 0.26 -15.17 -2.30
CA ASN A 73 1.58 -14.67 -1.90
C ASN A 73 2.01 -13.46 -2.74
N GLU A 74 1.80 -13.49 -4.05
CA GLU A 74 2.05 -12.34 -4.93
C GLU A 74 1.20 -11.12 -4.54
N ALA A 75 -0.09 -11.33 -4.28
CA ALA A 75 -0.99 -10.26 -3.82
C ALA A 75 -0.55 -9.67 -2.47
N LEU A 76 -0.07 -10.49 -1.53
CA LEU A 76 0.46 -10.02 -0.25
C LEU A 76 1.71 -9.17 -0.42
N VAL A 77 2.63 -9.56 -1.30
CA VAL A 77 3.83 -8.79 -1.62
C VAL A 77 3.45 -7.46 -2.29
N ALA A 78 2.55 -7.48 -3.27
CA ALA A 78 2.06 -6.27 -3.92
C ALA A 78 1.39 -5.31 -2.92
N ALA A 79 0.56 -5.85 -2.01
CA ALA A 79 -0.06 -5.05 -0.95
C ALA A 79 0.97 -4.46 0.02
N GLN A 80 2.06 -5.18 0.34
CA GLN A 80 3.17 -4.66 1.14
C GLN A 80 3.88 -3.50 0.43
N GLN A 81 4.22 -3.67 -0.84
CA GLN A 81 4.85 -2.63 -1.66
C GLN A 81 3.99 -1.37 -1.76
N LEU A 82 2.69 -1.53 -2.07
CA LEU A 82 1.76 -0.42 -2.14
C LEU A 82 1.66 0.35 -0.81
N ARG A 83 1.63 -0.36 0.32
CA ARG A 83 1.63 0.29 1.64
C ARG A 83 2.89 1.12 1.88
N GLU A 84 4.07 0.59 1.57
CA GLU A 84 5.33 1.33 1.74
C GLU A 84 5.42 2.53 0.79
N GLU A 85 5.01 2.38 -0.46
CA GLU A 85 4.95 3.47 -1.43
C GLU A 85 4.00 4.59 -0.98
N THR A 86 2.82 4.20 -0.48
CA THR A 86 1.81 5.14 0.06
C THR A 86 2.34 5.88 1.28
N ARG A 87 3.00 5.16 2.20
CA ARG A 87 3.63 5.76 3.38
C ARG A 87 4.73 6.75 2.99
N ALA A 88 5.59 6.37 2.04
CA ALA A 88 6.67 7.24 1.57
C ALA A 88 6.13 8.48 0.84
N ALA A 89 5.06 8.35 0.05
CA ALA A 89 4.39 9.47 -0.61
C ALA A 89 3.77 10.43 0.43
N ALA A 90 3.00 9.93 1.38
CA ALA A 90 2.40 10.73 2.45
C ALA A 90 3.46 11.46 3.30
N GLN A 91 4.60 10.81 3.59
CA GLN A 91 5.71 11.45 4.30
C GLN A 91 6.34 12.60 3.50
N ARG A 92 6.53 12.43 2.18
CA ARG A 92 7.04 13.49 1.31
C ARG A 92 6.06 14.65 1.23
N GLU A 93 4.78 14.37 1.04
CA GLU A 93 3.73 15.38 0.98
C GLU A 93 3.63 16.17 2.29
N ALA A 94 3.65 15.48 3.44
CA ALA A 94 3.67 16.14 4.74
C ALA A 94 4.89 17.07 4.91
N GLN A 95 6.08 16.65 4.45
CA GLN A 95 7.27 17.52 4.49
C GLN A 95 7.13 18.75 3.59
N VAL A 96 6.51 18.62 2.42
CA VAL A 96 6.23 19.75 1.53
C VAL A 96 5.27 20.72 2.21
N ILE A 97 4.15 20.22 2.73
CA ILE A 97 3.14 21.04 3.44
C ILE A 97 3.78 21.82 4.60
N VAL A 98 4.61 21.16 5.42
CA VAL A 98 5.30 21.83 6.54
C VAL A 98 6.24 22.92 6.02
N ARG A 99 7.04 22.65 4.99
CA ARG A 99 7.96 23.64 4.41
C ARG A 99 7.23 24.84 3.82
N GLU A 100 6.12 24.61 3.13
CA GLU A 100 5.29 25.67 2.55
C GLU A 100 4.62 26.51 3.64
N ALA A 101 4.06 25.88 4.67
CA ALA A 101 3.46 26.57 5.81
C ALA A 101 4.50 27.42 6.56
N GLU A 102 5.72 26.91 6.76
CA GLU A 102 6.81 27.68 7.36
C GLU A 102 7.26 28.86 6.49
N ALA A 103 7.36 28.66 5.18
CA ALA A 103 7.74 29.73 4.25
C ALA A 103 6.69 30.84 4.22
N GLU A 104 5.42 30.47 4.14
CA GLU A 104 4.30 31.41 4.19
C GLU A 104 4.22 32.13 5.55
N GLY A 105 4.39 31.40 6.65
CA GLY A 105 4.45 31.99 7.99
C GLY A 105 5.57 33.02 8.13
N ARG A 106 6.76 32.74 7.59
CA ARG A 106 7.86 33.71 7.54
C ARG A 106 7.50 34.95 6.73
N ARG A 107 6.91 34.76 5.54
CA ARG A 107 6.46 35.86 4.66
C ARG A 107 5.47 36.78 5.37
N VAL A 108 4.45 36.22 6.02
CA VAL A 108 3.44 36.98 6.77
C VAL A 108 4.08 37.79 7.91
N VAL A 109 5.02 37.21 8.65
CA VAL A 109 5.72 37.91 9.74
C VAL A 109 6.57 39.06 9.21
N GLU A 110 7.27 38.86 8.10
CA GLU A 110 8.07 39.91 7.45
C GLU A 110 7.19 41.06 6.95
N GLU A 111 6.07 40.75 6.30
CA GLU A 111 5.08 41.75 5.85
C GLU A 111 4.49 42.53 7.03
N ALA A 112 4.13 41.86 8.12
CA ALA A 112 3.62 42.50 9.33
C ALA A 112 4.65 43.45 9.97
N ARG A 113 5.93 43.04 10.02
CA ARG A 113 7.02 43.89 10.53
C ARG A 113 7.26 45.10 9.64
N ALA A 114 7.22 44.93 8.33
CA ALA A 114 7.35 46.04 7.38
C ALA A 114 6.21 47.06 7.54
N ALA A 115 4.96 46.57 7.64
CA ALA A 115 3.79 47.41 7.88
C ALA A 115 3.87 48.15 9.23
N GLN A 116 4.28 47.46 10.31
CA GLN A 116 4.48 48.07 11.62
C GLN A 116 5.55 49.18 11.57
N GLY A 117 6.66 48.96 10.87
CA GLY A 117 7.72 49.96 10.70
C GLY A 117 7.28 51.17 9.87
N GLU A 118 6.39 50.98 8.90
CA GLU A 118 5.76 52.08 8.14
C GLU A 118 4.83 52.91 9.03
N VAL A 119 3.94 52.26 9.79
CA VAL A 119 3.03 52.96 10.72
C VAL A 119 3.80 53.76 11.76
N GLN A 120 4.88 53.20 12.33
CA GLN A 120 5.71 53.91 13.29
C GLN A 120 6.38 55.15 12.69
N ARG A 121 6.86 55.07 11.45
CA ARG A 121 7.43 56.23 10.75
C ARG A 121 6.38 57.31 10.52
N GLN A 122 5.19 56.94 10.07
CA GLN A 122 4.08 57.86 9.86
C GLN A 122 3.63 58.53 11.16
N SER A 123 3.53 57.78 12.28
CA SER A 123 3.21 58.36 13.59
C SER A 123 4.25 59.38 14.04
N ALA A 124 5.54 59.06 13.89
CA ALA A 124 6.63 59.98 14.24
C ALA A 124 6.65 61.24 13.35
N ASP A 125 6.29 61.12 12.07
CA ASP A 125 6.14 62.27 11.18
C ASP A 125 4.98 63.17 11.60
N VAL A 126 3.82 62.60 11.93
CA VAL A 126 2.65 63.35 12.42
C VAL A 126 2.98 64.08 13.73
N GLU A 127 3.66 63.43 14.67
CA GLU A 127 4.09 64.08 15.91
C GLU A 127 5.05 65.24 15.64
N ARG A 128 6.02 65.08 14.74
CA ARG A 128 6.92 66.17 14.33
C ARG A 128 6.17 67.34 13.71
N GLN A 129 5.24 67.06 12.80
CA GLN A 129 4.41 68.09 12.16
C GLN A 129 3.55 68.84 13.19
N PHE A 130 2.96 68.12 14.16
CA PHE A 130 2.18 68.72 15.22
C PHE A 130 3.02 69.63 16.13
N GLN A 131 4.21 69.18 16.54
CA GLN A 131 5.13 70.00 17.34
C GLN A 131 5.57 71.26 16.58
N ALA A 132 5.89 71.13 15.29
CA ALA A 132 6.24 72.27 14.45
C ALA A 132 5.08 73.27 14.30
N TYR A 133 3.85 72.76 14.12
CA TYR A 133 2.65 73.57 14.07
C TYR A 133 2.43 74.35 15.37
N VAL A 134 2.50 73.68 16.53
CA VAL A 134 2.33 74.33 17.84
C VAL A 134 3.40 75.40 18.09
N ALA A 135 4.66 75.11 17.76
CA ALA A 135 5.76 76.07 17.89
C ALA A 135 5.54 77.29 16.99
N GLY A 136 5.16 77.08 15.71
CA GLY A 136 4.86 78.15 14.77
C GLY A 136 3.67 79.01 15.20
N PHE A 137 2.61 78.38 15.73
CA PHE A 137 1.44 79.09 16.23
C PHE A 137 1.77 79.93 17.48
N ARG A 138 2.57 79.40 18.42
CA ARG A 138 3.04 80.16 19.58
C ARG A 138 3.85 81.39 19.15
N ALA A 139 4.79 81.23 18.22
CA ALA A 139 5.59 82.33 17.70
C ALA A 139 4.73 83.41 17.02
N LEU A 140 3.69 83.02 16.28
CA LEU A 140 2.73 83.95 15.69
C LEU A 140 1.98 84.75 16.77
N LEU A 141 1.46 84.08 17.79
CA LEU A 141 0.74 84.73 18.88
C LEU A 141 1.63 85.69 19.67
N GLU A 142 2.87 85.29 19.98
CA GLU A 142 3.86 86.14 20.65
C GLU A 142 4.17 87.40 19.85
N ARG A 143 4.33 87.27 18.52
CA ARG A 143 4.50 88.41 17.62
C ARG A 143 3.29 89.35 17.66
N GLN A 144 2.06 88.82 17.56
CA GLN A 144 0.83 89.63 17.59
C GLN A 144 0.65 90.36 18.92
N LEU A 145 0.99 89.71 20.04
CA LEU A 145 1.01 90.32 21.37
C LEU A 145 2.05 91.45 21.47
N ALA A 146 3.22 91.27 20.89
CA ALA A 146 4.26 92.31 20.86
C ALA A 146 3.83 93.53 20.04
N GLU A 147 3.18 93.33 18.88
CA GLU A 147 2.61 94.41 18.06
C GLU A 147 1.53 95.19 18.82
N LEU A 148 0.60 94.52 19.52
CA LEU A 148 -0.41 95.18 20.35
C LEU A 148 0.20 96.01 21.48
N ARG A 149 1.20 95.47 22.19
CA ARG A 149 1.90 96.21 23.26
C ARG A 149 2.61 97.46 22.75
N ALA A 150 3.19 97.39 21.55
CA ALA A 150 3.83 98.55 20.93
C ALA A 150 2.80 99.65 20.57
N LEU A 151 1.61 99.26 20.11
CA LEU A 151 0.52 100.20 19.82
C LEU A 151 -0.07 100.85 21.07
N ASP A 152 -0.22 100.10 22.16
CA ASP A 152 -0.70 100.66 23.44
C ASP A 152 0.32 101.63 24.07
N GLY A 153 1.62 101.35 23.93
CA GLY A 153 2.69 102.26 24.36
C GLY A 153 2.73 103.59 23.60
N GLN A 154 2.22 103.64 22.36
CA GLN A 154 2.11 104.87 21.57
C GLN A 154 0.88 105.73 21.89
N ARG A 155 -0.11 105.20 22.63
CA ARG A 155 -1.31 105.92 23.06
C ARG A 155 -1.23 106.48 24.49
N GLY A 156 -0.19 106.13 25.25
CA GLY A 156 -0.03 106.47 26.66
C GLY A 156 0.99 107.56 26.99
N GLY A 157 1.45 108.35 26.01
CA GLY A 157 2.31 109.52 26.20
C GLY A 157 1.72 110.75 25.53
#